data_AF-A0A2T6CXY8-F1
#
_entry.id   AF-A0A2T6CXY8-F1
#
_cell.length_a   1.000
_cell.length_b   1.000
_cell.length_c   1.000
_cell.angle_alpha   90.00
_cell.angle_beta   90.00
_cell.angle_gamma   90.00
#
_symmetry.space_group_name_H-M   'P 1'
#
loop_
_entity.id
_entity.type
_entity.pdbx_description
1 polymer ?
#
loop_
_entity_poly.entity_id
_entity_poly.type
_entity_poly.pdbx_seq_one_letter_code
_entity_poly.pdbx_strand_id
1 'polypeptide(L)'
;MMRALLTGNGPSAKLIFPMLPRLITTALCGFAVANALAEPPPATIDLSKFPAAAVEDVVVPVPSEIFIVLDKLGTPNWKGELRDNLGTNTGNRAQIALLLGTVIADGFIAVEAEDSEKVKQIGQEVLVLADGINVRKAVIARSKSITDKAEAKDWRAVRSELDGALQDVRGAMQELGDDELAQLVSLGGWIRGTQVLTSIVGQNYSPAGAELLNQPELLNYFARRIDEMRSKNLKKEELVVKVRKLLRDIKPIIGKETITVENVQKVNKLTTDTVNAITSEDQ
;
A
#
# COMPACT_ATOMS: atom_id res chain seq x y z
N MET A 1 33.19 -18.40 -57.71
CA MET A 1 34.38 -18.56 -58.59
C MET A 1 34.28 -17.49 -59.68
N MET A 2 35.39 -16.80 -60.00
CA MET A 2 35.59 -15.65 -60.94
C MET A 2 35.07 -14.25 -60.45
N ARG A 3 35.89 -13.21 -60.15
CA ARG A 3 36.90 -12.40 -60.92
C ARG A 3 36.33 -11.85 -62.24
N ALA A 4 36.50 -10.60 -62.70
CA ALA A 4 37.33 -9.42 -62.39
C ALA A 4 36.70 -8.19 -63.13
N LEU A 5 36.72 -6.96 -62.59
CA LEU A 5 37.62 -5.83 -62.94
C LEU A 5 37.91 -5.59 -64.43
N LEU A 6 37.62 -4.37 -64.93
CA LEU A 6 38.42 -3.46 -65.79
C LEU A 6 37.51 -2.36 -66.42
N THR A 7 37.60 -1.09 -65.96
CA THR A 7 38.30 0.09 -66.55
C THR A 7 37.64 0.76 -67.77
N GLY A 8 37.44 2.09 -67.70
CA GLY A 8 37.17 2.96 -68.86
C GLY A 8 36.83 4.41 -68.49
N ASN A 9 37.69 5.36 -68.88
CA ASN A 9 37.71 6.80 -68.55
C ASN A 9 36.73 7.70 -69.35
N GLY A 10 36.12 8.69 -68.67
CA GLY A 10 35.93 10.12 -69.04
C GLY A 10 35.07 10.55 -70.24
N PRO A 11 34.68 11.85 -70.40
CA PRO A 11 35.05 13.02 -69.60
C PRO A 11 33.89 13.95 -69.11
N SER A 12 34.18 14.62 -67.99
CA SER A 12 33.88 16.02 -67.59
C SER A 12 32.72 16.84 -68.19
N ALA A 13 31.78 17.22 -67.32
CA ALA A 13 31.17 18.55 -67.33
C ALA A 13 30.94 19.05 -65.89
N LYS A 14 31.49 20.24 -65.61
CA LYS A 14 31.59 20.91 -64.31
C LYS A 14 30.25 21.57 -63.96
N LEU A 15 29.75 21.36 -62.73
CA LEU A 15 28.90 22.36 -62.08
C LEU A 15 29.59 22.83 -60.80
N ILE A 16 29.97 24.09 -60.83
CA ILE A 16 30.65 24.84 -59.77
C ILE A 16 29.56 25.31 -58.80
N PHE A 17 29.58 24.82 -57.56
CA PHE A 17 28.87 25.46 -56.44
C PHE A 17 29.91 26.10 -55.51
N PRO A 18 29.73 27.36 -55.11
CA PRO A 18 30.73 28.07 -54.32
C PRO A 18 30.81 27.53 -52.89
N MET A 19 32.05 27.35 -52.43
CA MET A 19 32.41 27.08 -51.05
C MET A 19 31.88 28.18 -50.12
N LEU A 20 31.25 27.78 -49.02
CA LEU A 20 31.07 28.64 -47.84
C LEU A 20 31.83 27.98 -46.68
N PRO A 21 32.61 28.74 -45.88
CA PRO A 21 33.60 28.16 -44.99
C PRO A 21 32.95 27.51 -43.77
N ARG A 22 33.55 26.38 -43.35
CA ARG A 22 33.31 25.74 -42.04
C ARG A 22 33.61 26.75 -40.94
N LEU A 23 32.57 27.33 -40.33
CA LEU A 23 32.67 27.90 -38.99
C LEU A 23 32.50 26.77 -37.98
N ILE A 24 33.59 26.44 -37.29
CA ILE A 24 33.58 25.65 -36.07
C ILE A 24 33.01 26.56 -34.98
N THR A 25 31.71 26.44 -34.70
CA THR A 25 31.13 26.99 -33.47
C THR A 25 31.41 26.02 -32.34
N THR A 26 32.38 26.35 -31.51
CA THR A 26 32.53 25.83 -30.15
C THR A 26 31.27 26.19 -29.36
N ALA A 27 30.33 25.25 -29.28
CA ALA A 27 29.23 25.32 -28.33
C ALA A 27 29.81 25.10 -26.92
N LEU A 28 30.04 26.19 -26.21
CA LEU A 28 30.25 26.16 -24.76
C LEU A 28 28.90 25.81 -24.14
N CYS A 29 28.61 24.50 -23.99
CA CYS A 29 27.50 24.05 -23.16
C CYS A 29 27.83 24.44 -21.71
N GLY A 30 27.24 25.54 -21.26
CA GLY A 30 27.16 25.85 -19.84
C GLY A 30 26.44 24.71 -19.15
N PHE A 31 27.15 23.98 -18.29
CA PHE A 31 26.51 23.12 -17.31
C PHE A 31 25.70 24.03 -16.38
N ALA A 32 24.40 24.13 -16.63
CA ALA A 32 23.47 24.55 -15.60
C ALA A 32 23.48 23.46 -14.54
N VAL A 33 24.19 23.69 -13.44
CA VAL A 33 23.99 22.93 -12.20
C VAL A 33 22.56 23.22 -11.78
N ALA A 34 21.63 22.35 -12.15
CA ALA A 34 20.33 22.30 -11.53
C ALA A 34 20.59 21.95 -10.07
N ASN A 35 20.54 22.97 -9.20
CA ASN A 35 20.33 22.73 -7.78
C ASN A 35 19.04 21.93 -7.69
N ALA A 36 19.16 20.63 -7.47
CA ALA A 36 18.07 19.80 -7.01
C ALA A 36 17.67 20.40 -5.66
N LEU A 37 16.68 21.30 -5.69
CA LEU A 37 15.97 21.68 -4.49
C LEU A 37 15.39 20.37 -3.97
N ALA A 38 15.90 19.92 -2.82
CA ALA A 38 15.32 18.80 -2.11
C ALA A 38 13.83 19.09 -1.97
N GLU A 39 12.99 18.22 -2.55
CA GLU A 39 11.56 18.29 -2.34
C GLU A 39 11.33 18.28 -0.81
N PRO A 40 10.44 19.15 -0.29
CA PRO A 40 10.09 19.10 1.11
C PRO A 40 9.63 17.67 1.45
N PRO A 41 10.01 17.14 2.63
CA PRO A 41 9.61 15.79 3.03
C PRO A 41 8.10 15.63 2.82
N PRO A 42 7.65 14.47 2.30
CA PRO A 42 6.24 14.28 1.97
C PRO A 42 5.40 14.59 3.20
N ALA A 43 4.37 15.43 3.01
CA ALA A 43 3.56 15.91 4.12
C ALA A 43 3.14 14.75 5.02
N THR A 44 3.56 14.83 6.28
CA THR A 44 3.08 13.98 7.38
C THR A 44 1.56 14.04 7.40
N ILE A 45 0.90 12.93 7.75
CA ILE A 45 -0.55 12.91 7.91
C ILE A 45 -0.90 14.03 8.91
N ASP A 46 -1.72 14.98 8.48
CA ASP A 46 -2.06 16.15 9.28
C ASP A 46 -3.06 15.76 10.37
N LEU A 47 -2.51 15.31 11.50
CA LEU A 47 -3.28 14.90 12.68
C LEU A 47 -4.04 16.06 13.34
N SER A 48 -3.78 17.32 12.98
CA SER A 48 -4.54 18.47 13.47
C SER A 48 -5.87 18.68 12.74
N LYS A 49 -6.05 18.03 11.59
CA LYS A 49 -7.34 17.85 10.91
C LYS A 49 -8.13 16.65 11.43
N PHE A 50 -7.49 15.81 12.25
CA PHE A 50 -8.22 14.88 13.10
C PHE A 50 -8.72 15.70 14.28
N PRO A 51 -10.02 15.64 14.63
CA PRO A 51 -10.53 16.40 15.75
C PRO A 51 -9.93 15.83 17.04
N ALA A 52 -8.76 16.34 17.44
CA ALA A 52 -8.04 15.93 18.65
C ALA A 52 -8.77 16.33 19.95
N ALA A 53 -9.95 16.95 19.84
CA ALA A 53 -10.83 17.26 20.96
C ALA A 53 -12.22 16.59 20.88
N ALA A 54 -12.49 15.79 19.84
CA ALA A 54 -13.76 15.08 19.72
C ALA A 54 -13.52 13.63 19.29
N VAL A 55 -14.00 12.74 20.16
CA VAL A 55 -14.31 11.33 19.93
C VAL A 55 -13.21 10.33 20.31
N GLU A 56 -13.48 9.64 21.43
CA GLU A 56 -12.88 8.38 21.87
C GLU A 56 -13.21 7.19 20.95
N ASP A 57 -13.55 7.38 19.66
CA ASP A 57 -13.93 6.33 18.73
C ASP A 57 -13.19 6.43 17.38
N VAL A 58 -12.40 5.39 17.13
CA VAL A 58 -11.96 4.88 15.83
C VAL A 58 -11.35 5.87 14.83
N VAL A 59 -10.06 6.18 15.03
CA VAL A 59 -9.21 6.80 14.00
C VAL A 59 -8.55 5.71 13.16
N VAL A 60 -9.03 5.54 11.93
CA VAL A 60 -8.36 4.75 10.88
C VAL A 60 -8.51 5.58 9.61
N PRO A 61 -7.42 5.78 8.84
CA PRO A 61 -7.44 6.62 7.64
C PRO A 61 -8.52 6.16 6.67
N VAL A 62 -9.18 7.11 6.02
CA VAL A 62 -10.13 6.77 4.97
C VAL A 62 -9.39 6.25 3.74
N PRO A 63 -10.00 5.38 2.91
CA PRO A 63 -9.36 4.80 1.74
C PRO A 63 -8.74 5.85 0.82
N SER A 64 -9.42 6.96 0.59
CA SER A 64 -8.89 8.11 -0.16
C SER A 64 -7.57 8.68 0.40
N GLU A 65 -7.39 8.74 1.73
CA GLU A 65 -6.12 9.18 2.34
C GLU A 65 -5.01 8.15 2.13
N ILE A 66 -5.36 6.86 2.22
CA ILE A 66 -4.42 5.78 1.92
C ILE A 66 -3.94 5.90 0.46
N PHE A 67 -4.85 6.04 -0.49
CA PHE A 67 -4.48 6.18 -1.91
C PHE A 67 -3.60 7.40 -2.18
N ILE A 68 -3.83 8.55 -1.51
CA ILE A 68 -2.92 9.71 -1.61
C ILE A 68 -1.50 9.36 -1.14
N VAL A 69 -1.38 8.57 -0.07
CA VAL A 69 -0.07 8.12 0.42
C VAL A 69 0.57 7.13 -0.55
N LEU A 70 -0.21 6.20 -1.12
CA LEU A 70 0.29 5.23 -2.11
C LEU A 70 0.70 5.92 -3.42
N ASP A 71 -0.04 6.93 -3.89
CA ASP A 71 0.30 7.71 -5.09
C ASP A 71 1.69 8.40 -4.94
N LYS A 72 2.11 8.74 -3.72
CA LYS A 72 3.46 9.28 -3.44
C LYS A 72 4.57 8.26 -3.64
N LEU A 73 4.27 6.96 -3.64
CA LEU A 73 5.23 5.91 -3.96
C LEU A 73 5.48 5.80 -5.47
N GLY A 74 4.73 6.55 -6.29
CA GLY A 74 4.81 6.50 -7.74
C GLY A 74 4.20 5.21 -8.28
N THR A 75 4.91 4.54 -9.18
CA THR A 75 4.46 3.30 -9.83
C THR A 75 5.36 2.12 -9.46
N PRO A 76 5.39 1.69 -8.19
CA PRO A 76 6.12 0.49 -7.81
C PRO A 76 5.47 -0.75 -8.45
N ASN A 77 6.14 -1.90 -8.35
CA ASN A 77 5.59 -3.16 -8.85
C ASN A 77 4.46 -3.68 -7.93
N TRP A 78 3.29 -3.04 -7.96
CA TRP A 78 2.12 -3.41 -7.15
C TRP A 78 1.71 -4.87 -7.37
N LYS A 79 1.84 -5.37 -8.60
CA LYS A 79 1.55 -6.77 -8.92
C LYS A 79 2.47 -7.75 -8.18
N GLY A 80 3.72 -7.36 -7.92
CA GLY A 80 4.66 -8.15 -7.12
C GLY A 80 4.35 -8.20 -5.63
N GLU A 81 3.51 -7.29 -5.14
CA GLU A 81 3.06 -7.25 -3.75
C GLU A 81 1.77 -8.04 -3.53
N LEU A 82 1.10 -8.50 -4.60
CA LEU A 82 -0.04 -9.40 -4.50
C LEU A 82 0.39 -10.79 -4.03
N ARG A 83 -0.43 -11.41 -3.21
CA ARG A 83 -0.22 -12.78 -2.73
C ARG A 83 -1.22 -13.75 -3.33
N ASP A 84 -0.78 -15.00 -3.50
CA ASP A 84 -1.60 -16.06 -4.10
C ASP A 84 -2.56 -16.67 -3.08
N ASN A 85 -2.09 -16.89 -1.86
CA ASN A 85 -2.90 -17.38 -0.76
C ASN A 85 -3.36 -16.20 0.09
N LEU A 86 -4.68 -16.05 0.29
CA LEU A 86 -5.28 -15.03 1.15
C LEU A 86 -5.45 -15.48 2.62
N GLY A 87 -5.05 -16.70 2.95
CA GLY A 87 -5.19 -17.32 4.27
C GLY A 87 -6.49 -18.11 4.39
N THR A 88 -6.58 -18.92 5.44
CA THR A 88 -7.76 -19.76 5.72
C THR A 88 -8.49 -19.25 6.95
N ASN A 89 -9.82 -19.25 6.90
CA ASN A 89 -10.66 -19.00 8.06
C ASN A 89 -10.64 -20.21 9.03
N THR A 90 -10.13 -20.02 10.25
CA THR A 90 -10.06 -21.09 11.27
C THR A 90 -11.31 -21.19 12.17
N GLY A 91 -12.28 -20.30 11.99
CA GLY A 91 -13.45 -20.17 12.86
C GLY A 91 -13.18 -19.34 14.13
N ASN A 92 -11.93 -19.00 14.44
CA ASN A 92 -11.57 -18.09 15.53
C ASN A 92 -11.91 -16.65 15.14
N ARG A 93 -12.85 -16.00 15.86
CA ARG A 93 -13.31 -14.63 15.55
C ARG A 93 -12.19 -13.59 15.53
N ALA A 94 -11.18 -13.71 16.40
CA ALA A 94 -10.05 -12.78 16.43
C ALA A 94 -9.19 -12.92 15.17
N GLN A 95 -8.93 -14.18 14.77
CA GLN A 95 -8.21 -14.50 13.54
C GLN A 95 -8.99 -14.02 12.31
N ILE A 96 -10.31 -14.30 12.22
CA ILE A 96 -11.17 -13.82 11.12
C ILE A 96 -11.14 -12.30 11.02
N ALA A 97 -11.22 -11.58 12.14
CA ALA A 97 -11.18 -10.12 12.14
C ALA A 97 -9.83 -9.59 11.61
N LEU A 98 -8.71 -10.10 12.14
CA LEU A 98 -7.38 -9.74 11.63
C LEU A 98 -7.22 -10.09 10.15
N LEU A 99 -7.66 -11.29 9.76
CA LEU A 99 -7.59 -11.79 8.39
C LEU A 99 -8.40 -10.92 7.42
N LEU A 100 -9.63 -10.57 7.79
CA LEU A 100 -10.48 -9.66 7.02
C LEU A 100 -9.77 -8.33 6.77
N GLY A 101 -9.14 -7.78 7.80
CA GLY A 101 -8.32 -6.57 7.66
C GLY A 101 -7.19 -6.73 6.64
N THR A 102 -6.43 -7.83 6.71
CA THR A 102 -5.34 -8.09 5.77
C THR A 102 -5.84 -8.27 4.33
N VAL A 103 -6.96 -8.96 4.13
CA VAL A 103 -7.58 -9.20 2.81
C VAL A 103 -8.14 -7.90 2.22
N ILE A 104 -8.74 -7.04 3.05
CA ILE A 104 -9.16 -5.70 2.60
C ILE A 104 -7.95 -4.93 2.09
N ALA A 105 -6.83 -4.92 2.82
CA ALA A 105 -5.61 -4.26 2.38
C ALA A 105 -5.06 -4.86 1.06
N ASP A 106 -5.14 -6.18 0.87
CA ASP A 106 -4.81 -6.80 -0.43
C ASP A 106 -5.70 -6.27 -1.56
N GLY A 107 -6.96 -5.92 -1.27
CA GLY A 107 -7.88 -5.30 -2.23
C GLY A 107 -7.37 -3.95 -2.73
N PHE A 108 -6.77 -3.13 -1.86
CA PHE A 108 -6.16 -1.86 -2.25
C PHE A 108 -4.97 -2.08 -3.18
N ILE A 109 -4.13 -3.09 -2.88
CA ILE A 109 -2.98 -3.45 -3.72
C ILE A 109 -3.46 -3.93 -5.09
N ALA A 110 -4.54 -4.70 -5.15
CA ALA A 110 -5.12 -5.15 -6.41
C ALA A 110 -5.67 -3.99 -7.26
N VAL A 111 -6.25 -2.97 -6.60
CA VAL A 111 -6.68 -1.73 -7.26
C VAL A 111 -5.48 -0.94 -7.79
N GLU A 112 -4.41 -0.79 -7.01
CA GLU A 112 -3.17 -0.14 -7.46
C GLU A 112 -2.46 -0.92 -8.59
N ALA A 113 -2.59 -2.24 -8.59
CA ALA A 113 -2.10 -3.10 -9.66
C ALA A 113 -3.00 -3.10 -10.90
N GLU A 114 -4.16 -2.42 -10.85
CA GLU A 114 -5.20 -2.44 -11.88
C GLU A 114 -5.60 -3.88 -12.30
N ASP A 115 -5.62 -4.81 -11.34
CA ASP A 115 -5.90 -6.23 -11.58
C ASP A 115 -7.35 -6.57 -11.23
N SER A 116 -8.24 -6.48 -12.22
CA SER A 116 -9.68 -6.70 -12.05
C SER A 116 -10.02 -8.12 -11.58
N GLU A 117 -9.28 -9.13 -12.06
CA GLU A 117 -9.48 -10.52 -11.65
C GLU A 117 -9.12 -10.71 -10.18
N LYS A 118 -8.00 -10.12 -9.74
CA LYS A 118 -7.61 -10.16 -8.33
C LYS A 118 -8.60 -9.39 -7.45
N VAL A 119 -9.09 -8.22 -7.88
CA VAL A 119 -10.15 -7.47 -7.16
C VAL A 119 -11.40 -8.35 -6.97
N LYS A 120 -11.80 -9.10 -8.01
CA LYS A 120 -12.95 -10.01 -7.94
C LYS A 120 -12.73 -11.17 -6.96
N GLN A 121 -11.56 -11.81 -7.01
CA GLN A 121 -11.19 -12.87 -6.07
C GLN A 121 -11.21 -12.37 -4.62
N ILE A 122 -10.60 -11.22 -4.36
CA ILE A 122 -10.55 -10.60 -3.03
C ILE A 122 -11.96 -10.19 -2.57
N GLY A 123 -12.78 -9.64 -3.47
CA GLY A 123 -14.17 -9.28 -3.16
C GLY A 123 -15.00 -10.49 -2.69
N GLN A 124 -14.75 -11.68 -3.25
CA GLN A 124 -15.39 -12.92 -2.80
C GLN A 124 -14.89 -13.35 -1.41
N GLU A 125 -13.58 -13.28 -1.16
CA GLU A 125 -12.99 -13.63 0.13
C GLU A 125 -13.48 -12.69 1.25
N VAL A 126 -13.55 -11.38 0.99
CA VAL A 126 -14.13 -10.40 1.91
C VAL A 126 -15.55 -10.80 2.31
N LEU A 127 -16.37 -11.29 1.38
CA LEU A 127 -17.74 -11.72 1.68
C LEU A 127 -17.78 -12.97 2.57
N VAL A 128 -16.85 -13.91 2.39
CA VAL A 128 -16.72 -15.12 3.22
C VAL A 128 -16.32 -14.74 4.65
N LEU A 129 -15.28 -13.91 4.80
CA LEU A 129 -14.79 -13.47 6.10
C LEU A 129 -15.81 -12.58 6.84
N ALA A 130 -16.47 -11.68 6.11
CA ALA A 130 -17.54 -10.83 6.67
C ALA A 130 -18.73 -11.65 7.17
N ASP A 131 -19.01 -12.81 6.57
CA ASP A 131 -20.03 -13.74 7.07
C ASP A 131 -19.64 -14.33 8.43
N GLY A 132 -18.37 -14.72 8.58
CA GLY A 132 -17.82 -15.26 9.83
C GLY A 132 -17.86 -14.31 11.04
N ILE A 133 -18.06 -13.00 10.80
CA ILE A 133 -18.29 -11.98 11.84
C ILE A 133 -19.65 -11.29 11.72
N ASN A 134 -20.60 -11.88 10.98
CA ASN A 134 -22.00 -11.42 10.84
C ASN A 134 -22.23 -10.04 10.19
N VAL A 135 -21.28 -9.51 9.43
CA VAL A 135 -21.42 -8.20 8.73
C VAL A 135 -21.62 -8.31 7.22
N ARG A 136 -21.81 -9.53 6.68
CA ARG A 136 -21.97 -9.78 5.24
C ARG A 136 -23.03 -8.89 4.57
N LYS A 137 -24.16 -8.64 5.24
CA LYS A 137 -25.24 -7.80 4.69
C LYS A 137 -24.81 -6.38 4.39
N ALA A 138 -23.90 -5.82 5.18
CA ALA A 138 -23.38 -4.47 5.00
C ALA A 138 -22.39 -4.37 3.83
N VAL A 139 -21.69 -5.45 3.49
CA VAL A 139 -20.63 -5.44 2.46
C VAL A 139 -21.07 -5.91 1.08
N ILE A 140 -22.17 -6.66 0.96
CA ILE A 140 -22.51 -7.34 -0.29
C ILE A 140 -22.75 -6.38 -1.47
N ALA A 141 -23.47 -5.28 -1.24
CA ALA A 141 -23.74 -4.29 -2.28
C ALA A 141 -22.46 -3.57 -2.73
N ARG A 142 -21.59 -3.23 -1.77
CA ARG A 142 -20.30 -2.58 -2.01
C ARG A 142 -19.33 -3.48 -2.76
N SER A 143 -19.19 -4.73 -2.31
CA SER A 143 -18.36 -5.73 -2.98
C SER A 143 -18.78 -5.89 -4.45
N LYS A 144 -20.08 -6.03 -4.73
CA LYS A 144 -20.59 -6.07 -6.10
C LYS A 144 -20.28 -4.80 -6.89
N SER A 145 -20.50 -3.62 -6.31
CA SER A 145 -20.24 -2.36 -7.01
C SER A 145 -18.74 -2.18 -7.34
N ILE A 146 -17.86 -2.56 -6.41
CA ILE A 146 -16.41 -2.55 -6.60
C ILE A 146 -16.01 -3.48 -7.73
N THR A 147 -16.50 -4.73 -7.75
CA THR A 147 -16.17 -5.70 -8.80
C THR A 147 -16.68 -5.26 -10.16
N ASP A 148 -17.91 -4.75 -10.25
CA ASP A 148 -18.50 -4.29 -11.51
C ASP A 148 -17.70 -3.09 -12.09
N LYS A 149 -17.27 -2.16 -11.23
CA LYS A 149 -16.42 -1.01 -11.62
C LYS A 149 -15.00 -1.43 -12.02
N ALA A 150 -14.41 -2.40 -11.32
CA ALA A 150 -13.10 -2.94 -11.65
C ALA A 150 -13.12 -3.70 -12.99
N GLU A 151 -14.16 -4.49 -13.27
CA GLU A 151 -14.37 -5.13 -14.58
C GLU A 151 -14.49 -4.08 -15.71
N ALA A 152 -15.11 -2.93 -15.43
CA ALA A 152 -15.17 -1.79 -16.34
C ALA A 152 -13.88 -0.95 -16.40
N LYS A 153 -12.85 -1.29 -15.59
CA LYS A 153 -11.59 -0.53 -15.43
C LYS A 153 -11.79 0.92 -15.00
N ASP A 154 -12.88 1.23 -14.31
CA ASP A 154 -13.12 2.55 -13.73
C ASP A 154 -12.48 2.64 -12.34
N TRP A 155 -11.14 2.68 -12.32
CA TRP A 155 -10.35 2.66 -11.07
C TRP A 155 -10.64 3.84 -10.15
N ARG A 156 -10.96 5.00 -10.74
CA ARG A 156 -11.38 6.17 -9.96
C ARG A 156 -12.71 5.91 -9.25
N ALA A 157 -13.68 5.31 -9.93
CA ALA A 157 -14.94 4.92 -9.28
C ALA A 157 -14.74 3.79 -8.27
N VAL A 158 -13.80 2.86 -8.49
CA VAL A 158 -13.44 1.84 -7.49
C VAL A 158 -12.90 2.49 -6.22
N ARG A 159 -11.92 3.40 -6.34
CA ARG A 159 -11.36 4.15 -5.19
C ARG A 159 -12.46 4.90 -4.42
N SER A 160 -13.40 5.54 -5.14
CA SER A 160 -14.56 6.21 -4.52
C SER A 160 -15.53 5.26 -3.83
N GLU A 161 -15.73 4.04 -4.34
CA GLU A 161 -16.65 3.06 -3.76
C GLU A 161 -16.08 2.46 -2.46
N LEU A 162 -14.76 2.33 -2.36
CA LEU A 162 -14.07 1.84 -1.17
C LEU A 162 -14.29 2.74 0.04
N ASP A 163 -14.36 4.07 -0.14
CA ASP A 163 -14.68 5.01 0.95
C ASP A 163 -16.03 4.67 1.61
N GLY A 164 -17.05 4.42 0.79
CA GLY A 164 -18.38 4.03 1.27
C GLY A 164 -18.39 2.63 1.91
N ALA A 165 -17.62 1.69 1.36
CA ALA A 165 -17.50 0.34 1.91
C ALA A 165 -16.94 0.32 3.34
N LEU A 166 -15.94 1.14 3.63
CA LEU A 166 -15.38 1.24 4.98
C LEU A 166 -16.40 1.76 5.99
N GLN A 167 -17.20 2.76 5.61
CA GLN A 167 -18.24 3.32 6.48
C GLN A 167 -19.32 2.28 6.80
N ASP A 168 -19.79 1.54 5.80
CA ASP A 168 -20.83 0.52 5.97
C ASP A 168 -20.37 -0.64 6.88
N VAL A 169 -19.11 -1.09 6.71
CA VAL A 169 -18.52 -2.12 7.59
C VAL A 169 -18.44 -1.64 9.03
N ARG A 170 -17.90 -0.44 9.26
CA ARG A 170 -17.76 0.10 10.62
C ARG A 170 -19.12 0.28 11.28
N GLY A 171 -20.09 0.85 10.57
CA GLY A 171 -21.45 1.02 11.07
C GLY A 171 -22.06 -0.31 11.50
N ALA A 172 -21.97 -1.34 10.65
CA ALA A 172 -22.47 -2.67 10.97
C ALA A 172 -21.79 -3.32 12.18
N MET A 173 -20.47 -3.16 12.33
CA MET A 173 -19.76 -3.71 13.49
C MET A 173 -20.12 -2.96 14.79
N GLN A 174 -20.32 -1.65 14.72
CA GLN A 174 -20.80 -0.85 15.86
C GLN A 174 -22.21 -1.24 16.27
N GLU A 175 -23.12 -1.46 15.32
CA GLU A 175 -24.49 -1.92 15.58
C GLU A 175 -24.52 -3.29 16.29
N LEU A 176 -23.55 -4.16 15.99
CA LEU A 176 -23.40 -5.46 16.64
C LEU A 176 -22.71 -5.37 18.02
N GLY A 177 -22.20 -4.20 18.41
CA GLY A 177 -21.41 -4.03 19.64
C GLY A 177 -20.04 -4.71 19.59
N ASP A 178 -19.55 -5.02 18.39
CA ASP A 178 -18.31 -5.75 18.12
C ASP A 178 -17.10 -4.80 17.92
N ASP A 179 -17.04 -3.71 18.71
CA ASP A 179 -16.00 -2.67 18.60
C ASP A 179 -14.58 -3.26 18.65
N GLU A 180 -14.36 -4.25 19.51
CA GLU A 180 -13.05 -4.90 19.68
C GLU A 180 -12.64 -5.70 18.43
N LEU A 181 -13.60 -6.31 17.72
CA LEU A 181 -13.33 -6.98 16.45
C LEU A 181 -13.10 -5.95 15.35
N ALA A 182 -13.81 -4.81 15.36
CA ALA A 182 -13.57 -3.73 14.41
C ALA A 182 -12.14 -3.16 14.55
N GLN A 183 -11.63 -3.08 15.78
CA GLN A 183 -10.22 -2.74 16.02
C GLN A 183 -9.27 -3.80 15.47
N LEU A 184 -9.58 -5.08 15.62
CA LEU A 184 -8.76 -6.16 15.05
C LEU A 184 -8.77 -6.14 13.51
N VAL A 185 -9.90 -5.84 12.85
CA VAL A 185 -9.95 -5.59 11.39
C VAL A 185 -9.03 -4.44 11.01
N SER A 186 -9.12 -3.32 11.73
CA SER A 186 -8.28 -2.15 11.48
C SER A 186 -6.79 -2.45 11.66
N LEU A 187 -6.43 -3.23 12.69
CA LEU A 187 -5.06 -3.70 12.93
C LEU A 187 -4.58 -4.62 11.81
N GLY A 188 -5.39 -5.57 11.36
CA GLY A 188 -5.04 -6.45 10.25
C GLY A 188 -4.70 -5.68 8.99
N GLY A 189 -5.53 -4.69 8.63
CA GLY A 189 -5.29 -3.80 7.50
C GLY A 189 -4.01 -2.97 7.65
N TRP A 190 -3.77 -2.40 8.83
CA TRP A 190 -2.55 -1.64 9.10
C TRP A 190 -1.27 -2.49 9.03
N ILE A 191 -1.29 -3.71 9.59
CA ILE A 191 -0.15 -4.64 9.55
C ILE A 191 0.19 -4.99 8.10
N ARG A 192 -0.82 -5.34 7.30
CA ARG A 192 -0.61 -5.67 5.88
C ARG A 192 -0.14 -4.44 5.09
N GLY A 193 -0.76 -3.29 5.27
CA GLY A 193 -0.33 -2.05 4.62
C GLY A 193 1.12 -1.67 4.96
N THR A 194 1.51 -1.81 6.23
CA THR A 194 2.90 -1.57 6.68
C THR A 194 3.86 -2.58 6.07
N GLN A 195 3.48 -3.84 5.95
CA GLN A 195 4.29 -4.87 5.28
C GLN A 195 4.57 -4.49 3.81
N VAL A 196 3.54 -4.11 3.06
CA VAL A 196 3.67 -3.69 1.65
C VAL A 196 4.53 -2.46 1.52
N LEU A 197 4.23 -1.42 2.32
CA LEU A 197 4.95 -0.16 2.27
C LEU A 197 6.44 -0.36 2.55
N THR A 198 6.77 -1.16 3.58
CA THR A 198 8.17 -1.47 3.89
C THR A 198 8.83 -2.37 2.83
N SER A 199 8.10 -3.24 2.13
CA SER A 199 8.62 -4.01 0.99
C SER A 199 9.01 -3.08 -0.15
N ILE A 200 8.09 -2.20 -0.56
CA ILE A 200 8.28 -1.24 -1.67
C ILE A 200 9.43 -0.28 -1.36
N VAL A 201 9.42 0.33 -0.18
CA VAL A 201 10.49 1.23 0.26
C VAL A 201 11.81 0.46 0.42
N GLY A 202 11.78 -0.79 0.86
CA GLY A 202 12.98 -1.62 0.97
C GLY A 202 13.63 -1.95 -0.38
N GLN A 203 12.82 -2.19 -1.42
CA GLN A 203 13.30 -2.49 -2.78
C GLN A 203 13.95 -1.26 -3.44
N ASN A 204 13.38 -0.07 -3.25
CA ASN A 204 13.90 1.19 -3.78
C ASN A 204 13.95 2.26 -2.67
N TYR A 205 14.93 2.11 -1.78
CA TYR A 205 15.01 2.98 -0.61
C TYR A 205 15.18 4.45 -0.97
N SER A 206 14.31 5.28 -0.39
CA SER A 206 14.45 6.72 -0.34
C SER A 206 14.08 7.23 1.06
N PRO A 207 14.75 8.27 1.59
CA PRO A 207 14.36 8.88 2.85
C PRO A 207 12.90 9.37 2.85
N ALA A 208 12.43 9.92 1.72
CA ALA A 208 11.05 10.38 1.57
C ALA A 208 10.03 9.22 1.66
N GLY A 209 10.31 8.09 1.00
CA GLY A 209 9.46 6.89 1.10
C GLY A 209 9.49 6.29 2.50
N ALA A 210 10.66 6.27 3.15
CA ALA A 210 10.80 5.82 4.54
C ALA A 210 10.03 6.70 5.52
N GLU A 211 9.95 8.01 5.27
CA GLU A 211 9.17 8.95 6.10
C GLU A 211 7.66 8.64 6.09
N LEU A 212 7.13 7.99 5.05
CA LEU A 212 5.72 7.56 5.03
C LEU A 212 5.41 6.52 6.13
N LEU A 213 6.43 5.80 6.62
CA LEU A 213 6.31 4.88 7.75
C LEU A 213 6.25 5.60 9.10
N ASN A 214 6.64 6.88 9.15
CA ASN A 214 6.76 7.66 10.38
C ASN A 214 5.39 8.14 10.88
N GLN A 215 4.57 7.21 11.38
CA GLN A 215 3.22 7.48 11.87
C GLN A 215 3.07 7.07 13.36
N PRO A 216 3.79 7.74 14.29
CA PRO A 216 3.83 7.33 15.70
C PRO A 216 2.46 7.43 16.40
N GLU A 217 1.61 8.38 16.03
CA GLU A 217 0.29 8.53 16.66
C GLU A 217 -0.69 7.42 16.27
N LEU A 218 -0.66 6.97 15.02
CA LEU A 218 -1.47 5.83 14.59
C LEU A 218 -1.03 4.56 15.33
N LEU A 219 0.28 4.39 15.52
CA LEU A 219 0.83 3.29 16.30
C LEU A 219 0.46 3.37 17.79
N ASN A 220 0.50 4.57 18.39
CA ASN A 220 0.07 4.81 19.76
C ASN A 220 -1.43 4.51 19.94
N TYR A 221 -2.25 4.93 18.99
CA TYR A 221 -3.67 4.63 18.95
C TYR A 221 -3.92 3.11 18.98
N PHE A 222 -3.27 2.36 18.08
CA PHE A 222 -3.42 0.91 18.01
C PHE A 222 -2.92 0.20 19.28
N ALA A 223 -1.77 0.62 19.81
CA ALA A 223 -1.22 0.09 21.06
C ALA A 223 -2.18 0.33 22.23
N ARG A 224 -2.77 1.52 22.33
CA ARG A 224 -3.76 1.83 23.36
C ARG A 224 -5.01 0.95 23.21
N ARG A 225 -5.58 0.83 22.01
CA ARG A 225 -6.80 0.04 21.78
C ARG A 225 -6.62 -1.44 22.15
N ILE A 226 -5.50 -2.06 21.78
CA ILE A 226 -5.26 -3.47 22.09
C ILE A 226 -5.00 -3.71 23.59
N ASP A 227 -4.51 -2.71 24.32
CA ASP A 227 -4.28 -2.76 25.76
C ASP A 227 -5.57 -2.45 26.56
N GLU A 228 -6.47 -1.64 26.01
CA GLU A 228 -7.76 -1.26 26.62
C GLU A 228 -8.90 -2.23 26.34
N MET A 229 -8.71 -3.25 25.49
CA MET A 229 -9.71 -4.29 25.20
C MET A 229 -10.45 -4.78 26.48
N ARG A 230 -11.79 -4.74 26.47
CA ARG A 230 -12.64 -5.20 27.57
C ARG A 230 -12.61 -6.72 27.68
N SER A 231 -12.59 -7.43 26.56
CA SER A 231 -12.61 -8.88 26.53
C SER A 231 -11.28 -9.48 26.99
N LYS A 232 -11.29 -10.10 28.19
CA LYS A 232 -10.13 -10.82 28.74
C LYS A 232 -9.72 -12.02 27.87
N ASN A 233 -10.67 -12.64 27.19
CA ASN A 233 -10.40 -13.77 26.31
C ASN A 233 -9.68 -13.32 25.04
N LEU A 234 -10.18 -12.25 24.39
CA LEU A 234 -9.49 -11.67 23.23
C LEU A 234 -8.09 -11.19 23.61
N LYS A 235 -7.91 -10.55 24.76
CA LYS A 235 -6.59 -10.07 25.20
C LYS A 235 -5.53 -11.16 25.31
N LYS A 236 -5.93 -12.38 25.65
CA LYS A 236 -5.07 -13.57 25.85
C LYS A 236 -4.96 -14.45 24.62
N GLU A 237 -5.79 -14.20 23.61
CA GLU A 237 -5.75 -14.90 22.34
C GLU A 237 -4.35 -14.73 21.71
N GLU A 238 -3.81 -15.81 21.16
CA GLU A 238 -2.40 -15.89 20.77
C GLU A 238 -2.02 -14.87 19.69
N LEU A 239 -2.86 -14.71 18.64
CA LEU A 239 -2.66 -13.67 17.63
C LEU A 239 -2.73 -12.28 18.23
N VAL A 240 -3.69 -12.01 19.11
CA VAL A 240 -3.81 -10.69 19.74
C VAL A 240 -2.57 -10.39 20.58
N VAL A 241 -2.02 -11.38 21.29
CA VAL A 241 -0.75 -11.24 22.02
C VAL A 241 0.42 -10.99 21.06
N LYS A 242 0.47 -11.69 19.92
CA LYS A 242 1.49 -11.51 18.89
C LYS A 242 1.43 -10.13 18.25
N VAL A 243 0.23 -9.64 17.90
CA VAL A 243 0.00 -8.28 17.39
C VAL A 243 0.41 -7.24 18.45
N ARG A 244 0.05 -7.43 19.72
CA ARG A 244 0.50 -6.54 20.80
C ARG A 244 2.02 -6.48 20.90
N LYS A 245 2.70 -7.62 20.74
CA LYS A 245 4.17 -7.68 20.69
C LYS A 245 4.73 -6.94 19.48
N LEU A 246 4.16 -7.16 18.29
CA LEU A 246 4.52 -6.44 17.06
C LEU A 246 4.50 -4.92 17.27
N LEU A 247 3.39 -4.38 17.79
CA LEU A 247 3.23 -2.95 18.02
C LEU A 247 4.31 -2.39 18.98
N ARG A 248 4.62 -3.13 20.06
CA ARG A 248 5.71 -2.76 20.99
C ARG A 248 7.08 -2.77 20.33
N ASP A 249 7.35 -3.76 19.48
CA ASP A 249 8.66 -3.92 18.83
C ASP A 249 8.89 -2.89 17.71
N ILE A 250 7.83 -2.45 17.03
CA ILE A 250 7.88 -1.43 15.97
C ILE A 250 7.92 -0.01 16.55
N LYS A 251 7.30 0.24 17.71
CA LYS A 251 7.23 1.56 18.33
C LYS A 251 8.57 2.30 18.51
N PRO A 252 9.68 1.68 18.90
CA PRO A 252 10.97 2.39 18.98
C PRO A 252 11.60 2.66 17.60
N ILE A 253 11.04 2.11 16.52
CA ILE A 253 11.54 2.26 15.15
C ILE A 253 10.79 3.40 14.44
N ILE A 254 9.46 3.38 14.52
CA ILE A 254 8.55 4.40 13.98
C ILE A 254 8.42 5.53 15.00
N GLY A 255 8.89 6.73 14.66
CA GLY A 255 9.01 7.87 15.59
C GLY A 255 10.45 8.38 15.78
N LYS A 256 11.41 7.84 15.02
CA LYS A 256 12.76 8.42 14.91
C LYS A 256 12.78 9.50 13.83
N GLU A 257 13.64 10.50 13.99
CA GLU A 257 13.88 11.56 12.99
C GLU A 257 14.33 11.01 11.62
N THR A 258 14.88 9.79 11.57
CA THR A 258 15.22 9.12 10.30
C THR A 258 15.06 7.62 10.42
N ILE A 259 14.28 7.02 9.53
CA ILE A 259 14.07 5.57 9.44
C ILE A 259 15.08 4.98 8.44
N THR A 260 16.11 4.29 8.96
CA THR A 260 17.16 3.67 8.13
C THR A 260 16.68 2.44 7.34
N VAL A 261 17.45 2.03 6.34
CA VAL A 261 17.19 0.80 5.55
C VAL A 261 17.04 -0.42 6.46
N GLU A 262 17.93 -0.59 7.44
CA GLU A 262 17.88 -1.72 8.38
C GLU A 262 16.60 -1.71 9.21
N ASN A 263 16.12 -0.52 9.58
CA ASN A 263 14.86 -0.35 10.28
C ASN A 263 13.67 -0.70 9.39
N VAL A 264 13.65 -0.28 8.12
CA VAL A 264 12.63 -0.67 7.15
C VAL A 264 12.58 -2.20 7.00
N GLN A 265 13.74 -2.85 6.80
CA GLN A 265 13.84 -4.30 6.68
C GLN A 265 13.38 -5.02 7.95
N LYS A 266 13.73 -4.48 9.13
CA LYS A 266 13.29 -5.04 10.42
C LYS A 266 11.78 -4.96 10.59
N VAL A 267 11.17 -3.81 10.28
CA VAL A 267 9.71 -3.66 10.33
C VAL A 267 9.05 -4.61 9.34
N ASN A 268 9.54 -4.67 8.09
CA ASN A 268 9.03 -5.58 7.07
C ASN A 268 9.02 -7.04 7.54
N LYS A 269 10.13 -7.50 8.14
CA LYS A 269 10.22 -8.85 8.69
C LYS A 269 9.18 -9.09 9.79
N LEU A 270 9.10 -8.18 10.78
CA LEU A 270 8.15 -8.31 11.89
C LEU A 270 6.69 -8.34 11.41
N THR A 271 6.34 -7.50 10.44
CA THR A 271 5.00 -7.50 9.85
C THR A 271 4.75 -8.75 9.02
N THR A 272 5.75 -9.24 8.26
CA THR A 272 5.64 -10.48 7.48
C THR A 272 5.41 -11.69 8.37
N ASP A 273 6.18 -11.82 9.45
CA ASP A 273 6.02 -12.89 10.45
C ASP A 273 4.64 -12.89 11.11
N THR A 274 4.02 -11.70 11.21
CA THR A 274 2.68 -11.53 11.78
C THR A 274 1.58 -11.80 10.76
N VAL A 275 1.72 -11.33 9.52
CA VAL A 275 0.80 -11.67 8.41
C VAL A 275 0.76 -13.18 8.20
N ASN A 276 1.93 -13.83 8.13
CA ASN A 276 2.01 -15.29 7.99
C ASN A 276 1.27 -16.02 9.11
N ALA A 277 1.36 -15.51 10.35
CA ALA A 277 0.62 -16.09 11.47
C ALA A 277 -0.89 -15.91 11.30
N ILE A 278 -1.35 -14.69 10.96
CA ILE A 278 -2.76 -14.38 10.72
C ILE A 278 -3.35 -15.31 9.65
N THR A 279 -2.58 -15.62 8.61
CA THR A 279 -3.05 -16.37 7.44
C THR A 279 -2.89 -17.89 7.56
N SER A 280 -2.22 -18.38 8.61
CA SER A 280 -1.98 -19.82 8.82
C SER A 280 -3.18 -20.50 9.48
N GLU A 281 -3.35 -21.80 9.22
CA GLU A 281 -4.33 -22.68 9.86
C GLU A 281 -3.87 -23.17 11.25
N ASP A 282 -2.54 -23.22 11.48
CA ASP A 282 -1.93 -23.82 12.68
C ASP A 282 -1.91 -22.85 13.89
N GLN A 283 -3.09 -22.56 14.45
CA GLN A 283 -3.21 -21.80 15.70
C GLN A 283 -3.98 -22.56 16.78
#